data_AF-A0A7C2PEE6-F1
#
_entry.id   AF-A0A7C2PEE6-F1
#
_cell.length_a   1.000
_cell.length_b   1.000
_cell.length_c   1.000
_cell.angle_alpha   90.00
_cell.angle_beta   90.00
_cell.angle_gamma   90.00
#
_symmetry.space_group_name_H-M   'P 1'
#
loop_
_entity.id
_entity.type
_entity.pdbx_description
1 polymer ?
#
loop_
_entity_poly.entity_id
_entity_poly.type
_entity_poly.pdbx_seq_one_letter_code
_entity_poly.pdbx_strand_id
1 'polypeptide(L)'
;IVFSQGYNPIPKMEFSNPLTLGIESESEYLQFRVKSNYLLDRLKDAMNDELPDGIQVSDYIYTPDALPKLQKEIQSLKYKIYLNEQLMPDDFESRINQLKELREIQSEKRNKKGHFSQRENLCLSIEFNKEENYLTLSYKTDESGANLIDYLHFLFQKDKRDLLTLKIVRKAQYAERYGMSDPLILEKSTLAVQ
;
A
#
# COMPACT_ATOMS: atom_id res chain seq x y z
N ILE A 1 -4.98 3.92 -26.14
CA ILE A 1 -4.50 2.84 -25.24
C ILE A 1 -4.27 1.56 -26.05
N VAL A 2 -3.27 0.74 -25.70
CA VAL A 2 -3.02 -0.59 -26.31
C VAL A 2 -3.88 -1.63 -25.61
N PHE A 3 -4.46 -2.56 -26.38
CA PHE A 3 -5.36 -3.59 -25.86
C PHE A 3 -4.70 -4.99 -25.90
N SER A 4 -5.27 -5.94 -25.15
CA SER A 4 -4.92 -7.36 -25.24
C SER A 4 -5.24 -7.92 -26.65
N GLN A 5 -4.55 -8.98 -27.05
CA GLN A 5 -4.70 -9.60 -28.38
C GLN A 5 -5.71 -10.77 -28.39
N GLY A 6 -6.61 -10.81 -27.41
CA GLY A 6 -7.62 -11.87 -27.27
C GLY A 6 -8.93 -11.55 -28.01
N TYR A 7 -9.88 -12.49 -27.97
CA TYR A 7 -11.20 -12.35 -28.62
C TYR A 7 -12.03 -11.17 -28.06
N ASN A 8 -11.74 -10.74 -26.83
CA ASN A 8 -12.25 -9.53 -26.21
C ASN A 8 -11.06 -8.65 -25.75
N PRO A 9 -10.61 -7.71 -26.58
CA PRO A 9 -9.47 -6.84 -26.26
C PRO A 9 -9.79 -5.94 -25.07
N ILE A 10 -9.01 -6.06 -24.00
CA ILE A 10 -9.11 -5.24 -22.78
C ILE A 10 -7.89 -4.30 -22.74
N PRO A 11 -8.03 -3.03 -22.31
CA PRO A 11 -6.89 -2.13 -22.10
C PRO A 11 -5.76 -2.80 -21.30
N LYS A 12 -4.52 -2.70 -21.78
CA LYS A 12 -3.35 -3.13 -21.02
C LYS A 12 -2.99 -2.06 -20.00
N MET A 13 -3.47 -2.27 -18.78
CA MET A 13 -3.21 -1.45 -17.61
C MET A 13 -2.64 -2.32 -16.50
N GLU A 14 -1.66 -1.78 -15.79
CA GLU A 14 -1.08 -2.37 -14.60
C GLU A 14 -1.27 -1.39 -13.45
N PHE A 15 -1.93 -1.84 -12.40
CA PHE A 15 -2.05 -1.11 -11.15
C PHE A 15 -0.89 -1.51 -10.22
N SER A 16 -0.58 -0.66 -9.25
CA SER A 16 0.29 -1.03 -8.14
C SER A 16 -0.39 -2.04 -7.21
N ASN A 17 -0.05 -2.03 -5.91
CA ASN A 17 -0.64 -2.95 -4.94
C ASN A 17 -2.16 -2.70 -4.84
N PRO A 18 -3.01 -3.74 -5.04
CA PRO A 18 -4.45 -3.60 -4.94
C PRO A 18 -4.87 -2.95 -3.63
N LEU A 19 -5.71 -1.92 -3.72
CA LEU A 19 -6.31 -1.30 -2.55
C LEU A 19 -7.36 -2.27 -1.98
N THR A 20 -7.31 -2.51 -0.68
CA THR A 20 -8.32 -3.34 -0.03
C THR A 20 -9.65 -2.60 0.00
N LEU A 21 -10.76 -3.31 -0.23
CA LEU A 21 -12.11 -2.72 -0.18
C LEU A 21 -12.34 -2.02 1.18
N GLY A 22 -12.92 -0.81 1.13
CA GLY A 22 -13.17 0.02 2.32
C GLY A 22 -11.99 0.89 2.74
N ILE A 23 -10.86 0.84 2.02
CA ILE A 23 -9.71 1.72 2.25
C ILE A 23 -9.69 2.82 1.20
N GLU A 24 -9.48 4.06 1.65
CA GLU A 24 -9.26 5.23 0.79
C GLU A 24 -7.78 5.34 0.41
N SER A 25 -7.45 6.06 -0.65
CA SER A 25 -6.06 6.35 -1.00
C SER A 25 -5.89 7.78 -1.50
N GLU A 26 -4.72 8.35 -1.22
CA GLU A 26 -4.33 9.68 -1.68
C GLU A 26 -3.46 9.65 -2.94
N SER A 27 -2.73 8.56 -3.19
CA SER A 27 -1.92 8.41 -4.40
C SER A 27 -1.81 6.96 -4.84
N GLU A 28 -2.13 6.71 -6.11
CA GLU A 28 -2.03 5.42 -6.75
C GLU A 28 -1.16 5.50 -8.00
N TYR A 29 -0.41 4.43 -8.26
CA TYR A 29 0.29 4.30 -9.52
C TYR A 29 -0.54 3.48 -10.50
N LEU A 30 -0.63 4.00 -11.71
CA LEU A 30 -1.24 3.34 -12.85
C LEU A 30 -0.24 3.40 -14.01
N GLN A 31 0.07 2.24 -14.57
CA GLN A 31 0.88 2.11 -15.76
C GLN A 31 0.02 1.63 -16.92
N PHE A 32 0.12 2.30 -18.07
CA PHE A 32 -0.61 1.91 -19.28
C PHE A 32 0.20 2.26 -20.53
N ARG A 33 -0.15 1.64 -21.66
CA ARG A 33 0.51 1.88 -22.95
C ARG A 33 -0.39 2.68 -23.90
N VAL A 34 0.17 3.72 -24.50
CA VAL A 34 -0.46 4.53 -25.55
C VAL A 34 0.19 4.26 -26.91
N LYS A 35 -0.52 4.57 -28.00
CA LYS A 35 0.05 4.52 -29.35
C LYS A 35 0.90 5.78 -29.56
N SER A 36 1.94 5.68 -30.39
CA SER A 36 3.00 6.68 -30.57
C SER A 36 2.58 8.06 -31.09
N ASN A 37 1.30 8.28 -31.40
CA ASN A 37 0.77 9.48 -32.05
C ASN A 37 -0.02 10.42 -31.12
N TYR A 38 0.00 10.21 -29.80
CA TYR A 38 -0.65 11.12 -28.86
C TYR A 38 0.25 12.32 -28.53
N LEU A 39 -0.28 13.53 -28.70
CA LEU A 39 0.35 14.77 -28.25
C LEU A 39 0.46 14.74 -26.72
N LEU A 40 1.69 14.63 -26.25
CA LEU A 40 2.05 14.31 -24.86
C LEU A 40 1.63 15.43 -23.90
N ASP A 41 1.68 16.68 -24.35
CA ASP A 41 1.45 17.88 -23.55
C ASP A 41 0.00 18.03 -23.06
N ARG A 42 -0.95 17.26 -23.62
CA ARG A 42 -2.37 17.29 -23.24
C ARG A 42 -2.87 15.98 -22.63
N LEU A 43 -2.00 14.99 -22.43
CA LEU A 43 -2.45 13.67 -21.95
C LEU A 43 -3.08 13.77 -20.56
N LYS A 44 -2.44 14.49 -19.65
CA LYS A 44 -2.93 14.68 -18.28
C LYS A 44 -4.28 15.40 -18.26
N ASP A 45 -4.39 16.51 -18.98
CA ASP A 45 -5.63 17.30 -19.05
C ASP A 45 -6.76 16.49 -19.68
N ALA A 46 -6.51 15.85 -20.83
CA ALA A 46 -7.51 15.01 -21.50
C ALA A 46 -7.95 13.80 -20.65
N MET A 47 -7.07 13.26 -19.80
CA MET A 47 -7.46 12.22 -18.85
C MET A 47 -8.31 12.79 -17.71
N ASN A 48 -7.90 13.92 -17.14
CA ASN A 48 -8.64 14.55 -16.04
C ASN A 48 -10.03 15.03 -16.45
N ASP A 49 -10.22 15.46 -17.70
CA ASP A 49 -11.53 15.85 -18.25
C ASP A 49 -12.51 14.66 -18.33
N GLU A 50 -12.01 13.43 -18.42
CA GLU A 50 -12.81 12.20 -18.58
C GLU A 50 -12.90 11.38 -17.28
N LEU A 51 -12.12 11.72 -16.26
CA LEU A 51 -12.12 11.02 -14.98
C LEU A 51 -13.28 11.50 -14.08
N PRO A 52 -13.87 10.61 -13.28
CA PRO A 52 -14.94 11.00 -12.36
C PRO A 52 -14.39 11.88 -11.23
N ASP A 53 -15.29 12.67 -10.63
CA ASP A 53 -14.98 13.47 -9.45
C ASP A 53 -14.30 12.62 -8.36
N GLY A 54 -13.25 13.17 -7.76
CA GLY A 54 -12.44 12.50 -6.75
C GLY A 54 -11.29 11.64 -7.29
N ILE A 55 -11.13 11.52 -8.61
CA ILE A 55 -9.96 10.89 -9.24
C ILE A 55 -9.30 11.89 -10.18
N GLN A 56 -8.00 12.11 -10.01
CA GLN A 56 -7.21 12.96 -10.90
C GLN A 56 -5.82 12.36 -11.12
N VAL A 57 -5.34 12.46 -12.36
CA VAL A 57 -3.93 12.29 -12.70
C VAL A 57 -3.18 13.52 -12.17
N SER A 58 -2.34 13.31 -11.16
CA SER A 58 -1.50 14.35 -10.57
C SER A 58 -0.18 14.53 -11.32
N ASP A 59 0.41 13.45 -11.83
CA ASP A 59 1.67 13.43 -12.57
C ASP A 59 1.77 12.19 -13.47
N TYR A 60 2.69 12.21 -14.43
CA TYR A 60 3.04 11.06 -15.25
C TYR A 60 4.50 11.09 -15.67
N ILE A 61 5.11 9.91 -15.79
CA ILE A 61 6.45 9.76 -16.37
C ILE A 61 6.43 8.76 -17.51
N TYR A 62 7.31 8.95 -18.48
CA TYR A 62 7.51 7.97 -19.53
C TYR A 62 8.47 6.89 -19.08
N THR A 63 8.12 5.66 -19.39
CA THR A 63 8.92 4.50 -19.08
C THR A 63 9.25 3.71 -20.34
N PRO A 64 10.41 3.05 -20.41
CA PRO A 64 10.69 2.09 -21.48
C PRO A 64 9.60 1.01 -21.59
N ASP A 65 9.41 0.43 -22.77
CA ASP A 65 8.39 -0.59 -23.02
C ASP A 65 8.54 -1.85 -22.14
N ALA A 66 9.78 -2.17 -21.77
CA ALA A 66 10.15 -3.29 -20.93
C ALA A 66 10.44 -2.82 -19.50
N LEU A 67 9.39 -2.73 -18.69
CA LEU A 67 9.50 -2.57 -17.24
C LEU A 67 9.05 -3.84 -16.51
N PRO A 68 9.59 -4.08 -15.30
CA PRO A 68 8.96 -5.00 -14.36
C PRO A 68 7.54 -4.56 -14.06
N LYS A 69 6.71 -5.51 -13.61
CA LYS A 69 5.34 -5.21 -13.18
C LYS A 69 5.35 -4.13 -12.11
N LEU A 70 4.51 -3.11 -12.24
CA LEU A 70 4.42 -1.98 -11.30
C LEU A 70 4.34 -2.42 -9.83
N GLN A 71 3.58 -3.47 -9.55
CA GLN A 71 3.44 -4.03 -8.19
C GLN A 71 4.76 -4.55 -7.58
N LYS A 72 5.72 -5.00 -8.41
CA LYS A 72 7.05 -5.43 -7.96
C LYS A 72 7.99 -4.26 -7.66
N GLU A 73 7.68 -3.08 -8.16
CA GLU A 73 8.48 -1.88 -7.96
C GLU A 73 8.07 -1.12 -6.69
N ILE A 74 6.87 -1.38 -6.16
CA ILE A 74 6.48 -0.86 -4.84
C ILE A 74 7.33 -1.55 -3.79
N GLN A 75 8.06 -0.75 -3.02
CA GLN A 75 8.97 -1.20 -1.97
C GLN A 75 8.34 -1.10 -0.58
N SER A 76 7.43 -0.14 -0.38
CA SER A 76 6.76 0.09 0.89
C SER A 76 5.45 0.85 0.72
N LEU A 77 4.62 0.74 1.76
CA LEU A 77 3.30 1.36 1.85
C LEU A 77 3.19 2.13 3.17
N LYS A 78 2.51 3.27 3.14
CA LYS A 78 2.17 4.06 4.34
C LYS A 78 0.67 4.21 4.48
N TYR A 79 0.15 3.90 5.66
CA TYR A 79 -1.26 4.01 6.00
C TYR A 79 -1.46 4.94 7.20
N LYS A 80 -2.58 5.66 7.18
CA LYS A 80 -3.15 6.33 8.35
C LYS A 80 -4.43 5.59 8.72
N ILE A 81 -4.51 5.12 9.96
CA ILE A 81 -5.63 4.36 10.51
C ILE A 81 -6.26 5.23 11.59
N TYR A 82 -7.50 5.67 11.37
CA TYR A 82 -8.27 6.35 12.40
C TYR A 82 -8.82 5.31 13.36
N LEU A 83 -8.55 5.49 14.65
CA LEU A 83 -8.87 4.49 15.65
C LEU A 83 -10.31 4.65 16.11
N ASN A 84 -10.90 3.54 16.52
CA ASN A 84 -12.17 3.49 17.21
C ASN A 84 -11.91 2.92 18.60
N GLU A 85 -12.14 3.72 19.64
CA GLU A 85 -11.88 3.34 21.04
C GLU A 85 -12.61 2.05 21.43
N GLN A 86 -13.79 1.78 20.86
CA GLN A 86 -14.57 0.56 21.13
C GLN A 86 -13.89 -0.71 20.59
N LEU A 87 -13.01 -0.57 19.61
CA LEU A 87 -12.26 -1.68 19.02
C LEU A 87 -10.88 -1.85 19.65
N MET A 88 -10.37 -0.83 20.34
CA MET A 88 -9.05 -0.85 20.93
C MET A 88 -9.02 -1.74 22.18
N PRO A 89 -8.11 -2.73 22.25
CA PRO A 89 -7.88 -3.47 23.47
C PRO A 89 -7.13 -2.61 24.51
N ASP A 90 -7.27 -2.94 25.79
CA ASP A 90 -6.62 -2.22 26.89
C ASP A 90 -5.09 -2.19 26.77
N ASP A 91 -4.50 -3.20 26.11
CA ASP A 91 -3.06 -3.35 25.90
C ASP A 91 -2.57 -2.81 24.54
N PHE A 92 -3.38 -2.02 23.82
CA PHE A 92 -3.07 -1.51 22.48
C PHE A 92 -1.70 -0.81 22.38
N GLU A 93 -1.39 0.10 23.31
CA GLU A 93 -0.10 0.79 23.35
C GLU A 93 1.09 -0.17 23.58
N SER A 94 0.89 -1.20 24.42
CA SER A 94 1.90 -2.25 24.63
C SER A 94 2.15 -3.04 23.34
N ARG A 95 1.10 -3.37 22.59
CA ARG A 95 1.19 -4.08 21.30
C ARG A 95 1.95 -3.28 20.26
N ILE A 96 1.76 -1.97 20.19
CA ILE A 96 2.54 -1.09 19.30
C ILE A 96 4.04 -1.22 19.59
N ASN A 97 4.42 -1.25 20.88
CA ASN A 97 5.82 -1.41 21.27
C ASN A 97 6.34 -2.82 20.98
N GLN A 98 5.53 -3.86 21.23
CA GLN A 98 5.89 -5.24 20.88
C GLN A 98 6.09 -5.41 19.38
N LEU A 99 5.26 -4.76 18.55
CA LEU A 99 5.36 -4.81 17.10
C LEU A 99 6.73 -4.32 16.59
N LYS A 100 7.36 -3.37 17.28
CA LYS A 100 8.67 -2.85 16.85
C LYS A 100 9.80 -3.88 16.99
N GLU A 101 9.64 -4.81 17.93
CA GLU A 101 10.67 -5.80 18.28
C GLU A 101 10.38 -7.20 17.70
N LEU A 102 9.13 -7.46 17.31
CA LEU A 102 8.73 -8.75 16.74
C LEU A 102 9.40 -9.00 15.39
N ARG A 103 9.88 -10.24 15.18
CA ARG A 103 10.39 -10.67 13.86
C ARG A 103 9.31 -11.19 12.93
N GLU A 104 8.27 -11.77 13.50
CA GLU A 104 7.18 -12.38 12.75
C GLU A 104 5.84 -12.03 13.38
N ILE A 105 4.80 -12.00 12.55
CA ILE A 105 3.42 -11.76 12.94
C ILE A 105 2.59 -12.92 12.38
N GLN A 106 1.67 -13.41 13.20
CA GLN A 106 0.71 -14.41 12.77
C GLN A 106 -0.25 -13.81 11.73
N SER A 107 -0.40 -14.48 10.59
CA SER A 107 -1.38 -14.06 9.58
C SER A 107 -2.81 -14.16 10.10
N GLU A 108 -3.70 -13.29 9.63
CA GLU A 108 -5.14 -13.34 9.95
C GLU A 108 -5.80 -14.61 9.38
N LYS A 109 -5.34 -15.07 8.21
CA LYS A 109 -5.92 -16.24 7.53
C LYS A 109 -5.25 -17.55 7.92
N ARG A 110 -6.07 -18.58 8.08
CA ARG A 110 -5.59 -19.97 8.10
C ARG A 110 -5.20 -20.43 6.70
N ASN A 111 -4.14 -21.22 6.62
CA ASN A 111 -3.75 -21.92 5.41
C ASN A 111 -4.73 -23.06 5.07
N LYS A 112 -4.53 -23.73 3.93
CA LYS A 112 -5.36 -24.86 3.48
C LYS A 112 -5.43 -26.02 4.49
N LYS A 113 -4.49 -26.10 5.43
CA LYS A 113 -4.41 -27.13 6.48
C LYS A 113 -5.02 -26.66 7.81
N GLY A 114 -5.61 -25.46 7.86
CA GLY A 114 -6.24 -24.91 9.06
C GLY A 114 -5.29 -24.25 10.07
N HIS A 115 -4.00 -24.13 9.76
CA HIS A 115 -3.02 -23.46 10.62
C HIS A 115 -2.82 -22.01 10.20
N PHE A 116 -2.57 -21.12 11.16
CA PHE A 116 -2.12 -19.77 10.85
C PHE A 116 -0.68 -19.80 10.32
N SER A 117 -0.42 -19.11 9.22
CA SER A 117 0.96 -18.87 8.76
C SER A 117 1.64 -17.81 9.62
N GLN A 118 2.96 -17.90 9.76
CA GLN A 118 3.78 -16.79 10.21
C GLN A 118 4.23 -15.97 9.01
N ARG A 119 4.28 -14.65 9.17
CA ARG A 119 4.69 -13.68 8.16
C ARG A 119 5.80 -12.83 8.74
N GLU A 120 6.78 -12.46 7.93
CA GLU A 120 7.85 -11.58 8.38
C GLU A 120 7.27 -10.21 8.76
N ASN A 121 7.72 -9.69 9.91
CA ASN A 121 7.40 -8.34 10.32
C ASN A 121 8.33 -7.36 9.61
N LEU A 122 7.82 -6.73 8.56
CA LEU A 122 8.55 -5.74 7.77
C LEU A 122 8.11 -4.30 8.09
N CYS A 123 7.61 -4.08 9.31
CA CYS A 123 7.26 -2.74 9.80
C CYS A 123 8.48 -1.82 9.74
N LEU A 124 8.33 -0.70 9.04
CA LEU A 124 9.33 0.36 8.93
C LEU A 124 9.18 1.37 10.06
N SER A 125 7.95 1.83 10.28
CA SER A 125 7.59 2.76 11.35
C SER A 125 6.14 2.55 11.78
N ILE A 126 5.90 2.80 13.07
CA ILE A 126 4.57 2.84 13.65
C ILE A 126 4.51 3.95 14.70
N GLU A 127 3.59 4.89 14.50
CA GLU A 127 3.45 6.11 15.29
C GLU A 127 2.00 6.30 15.71
N PHE A 128 1.75 6.34 17.02
CA PHE A 128 0.42 6.53 17.57
C PHE A 128 0.26 7.98 18.03
N ASN A 129 -0.72 8.67 17.46
CA ASN A 129 -1.18 9.97 17.93
C ASN A 129 -2.47 9.79 18.74
N LYS A 130 -2.35 9.88 20.06
CA LYS A 130 -3.44 9.68 21.01
C LYS A 130 -4.44 10.84 21.01
N GLU A 131 -3.97 12.07 20.86
CA GLU A 131 -4.81 13.27 20.89
C GLU A 131 -5.75 13.31 19.67
N GLU A 132 -5.22 12.99 18.49
CA GLU A 132 -5.95 12.98 17.23
C GLU A 132 -6.53 11.59 16.87
N ASN A 133 -6.38 10.63 17.78
CA ASN A 133 -6.89 9.27 17.69
C ASN A 133 -6.59 8.54 16.35
N TYR A 134 -5.32 8.57 15.92
CA TYR A 134 -4.88 7.84 14.74
C TYR A 134 -3.52 7.17 14.90
N LEU A 135 -3.31 6.12 14.12
CA LEU A 135 -2.04 5.42 13.98
C LEU A 135 -1.52 5.62 12.56
N THR A 136 -0.23 5.93 12.43
CA THR A 136 0.48 5.84 11.15
C THR A 136 1.31 4.57 11.12
N LEU A 137 1.17 3.76 10.08
CA LEU A 137 1.90 2.50 9.89
C LEU A 137 2.56 2.50 8.51
N SER A 138 3.88 2.29 8.48
CA SER A 138 4.65 2.10 7.26
C SER A 138 5.30 0.71 7.29
N TYR A 139 5.25 -0.04 6.19
CA TYR A 139 5.88 -1.36 6.10
C TYR A 139 6.39 -1.66 4.69
N LYS A 140 7.44 -2.47 4.57
CA LYS A 140 7.96 -2.93 3.27
C LYS A 140 7.03 -3.97 2.65
N THR A 141 6.91 -3.96 1.34
CA THR A 141 6.17 -4.96 0.58
C THR A 141 7.10 -6.07 0.11
N ASP A 142 6.85 -7.28 0.60
CA ASP A 142 7.53 -8.51 0.17
C ASP A 142 6.53 -9.69 0.17
N GLU A 143 6.83 -10.77 -0.56
CA GLU A 143 5.98 -11.96 -0.61
C GLU A 143 5.88 -12.69 0.74
N SER A 144 6.94 -12.67 1.56
CA SER A 144 6.96 -13.27 2.90
C SER A 144 6.35 -12.37 3.98
N GLY A 145 6.31 -11.06 3.71
CA GLY A 145 5.90 -10.02 4.66
C GLY A 145 4.43 -10.05 5.07
N ALA A 146 4.17 -9.57 6.28
CA ALA A 146 2.83 -9.31 6.77
C ALA A 146 2.14 -8.20 5.95
N ASN A 147 0.85 -8.37 5.66
CA ASN A 147 0.05 -7.32 5.02
C ASN A 147 -0.69 -6.47 6.07
N LEU A 148 -1.32 -5.37 5.64
CA LEU A 148 -2.06 -4.47 6.53
C LEU A 148 -3.05 -5.19 7.47
N ILE A 149 -3.79 -6.18 6.98
CA ILE A 149 -4.77 -6.89 7.80
C ILE A 149 -4.10 -7.74 8.89
N ASP A 150 -2.92 -8.31 8.63
CA ASP A 150 -2.16 -9.04 9.64
C ASP A 150 -1.72 -8.09 10.77
N TYR A 151 -1.24 -6.89 10.42
CA TYR A 151 -0.91 -5.84 11.40
C TYR A 151 -2.13 -5.39 12.22
N LEU A 152 -3.27 -5.12 11.55
CA LEU A 152 -4.49 -4.72 12.24
C LEU A 152 -5.02 -5.83 13.15
N HIS A 153 -4.98 -7.08 12.70
CA HIS A 153 -5.39 -8.22 13.53
C HIS A 153 -4.51 -8.36 14.78
N PHE A 154 -3.19 -8.20 14.64
CA PHE A 154 -2.27 -8.21 15.77
C PHE A 154 -2.55 -7.08 16.79
N LEU A 155 -2.78 -5.86 16.30
CA LEU A 155 -2.96 -4.67 17.12
C LEU A 155 -4.31 -4.64 17.84
N PHE A 156 -5.40 -5.00 17.15
CA PHE A 156 -6.76 -4.86 17.68
C PHE A 156 -7.34 -6.17 18.25
N GLN A 157 -6.78 -7.34 17.88
CA GLN A 157 -7.31 -8.66 18.21
C GLN A 157 -8.79 -8.84 17.86
N LYS A 158 -9.22 -8.21 16.77
CA LYS A 158 -10.58 -8.35 16.23
C LYS A 158 -10.58 -9.15 14.94
N ASP A 159 -11.74 -9.70 14.62
CA ASP A 159 -11.95 -10.33 13.32
C ASP A 159 -11.93 -9.27 12.21
N LYS A 160 -11.59 -9.70 11.00
CA LYS A 160 -11.54 -8.84 9.81
C LYS A 160 -12.79 -7.98 9.63
N ARG A 161 -13.99 -8.48 9.98
CA ARG A 161 -15.25 -7.74 9.83
C ARG A 161 -15.27 -6.47 10.68
N ASP A 162 -14.81 -6.54 11.92
CA ASP A 162 -14.75 -5.37 12.80
C ASP A 162 -13.68 -4.39 12.32
N LEU A 163 -12.54 -4.91 11.85
CA LEU A 163 -11.43 -4.10 11.33
C LEU A 163 -11.81 -3.30 10.08
N LEU A 164 -12.73 -3.82 9.24
CA LEU A 164 -13.23 -3.11 8.06
C LEU A 164 -14.14 -1.91 8.39
N THR A 165 -14.49 -1.70 9.67
CA THR A 165 -15.22 -0.50 10.11
C THR A 165 -14.29 0.67 10.41
N LEU A 166 -12.97 0.43 10.52
CA LEU A 166 -11.99 1.49 10.71
C LEU A 166 -11.90 2.34 9.44
N LYS A 167 -11.84 3.66 9.60
CA LYS A 167 -11.46 4.53 8.50
C LYS A 167 -9.96 4.40 8.29
N ILE A 168 -9.56 3.94 7.10
CA ILE A 168 -8.15 3.73 6.74
C ILE A 168 -7.87 4.45 5.43
N VAL A 169 -6.76 5.18 5.40
CA VAL A 169 -6.28 5.90 4.22
C VAL A 169 -4.86 5.42 3.89
N ARG A 170 -4.64 4.91 2.69
CA ARG A 170 -3.30 4.72 2.13
C ARG A 170 -2.75 6.09 1.74
N LYS A 171 -1.74 6.54 2.48
CA LYS A 171 -1.14 7.87 2.33
C LYS A 171 -0.06 7.90 1.27
N ALA A 172 0.67 6.80 1.08
CA ALA A 172 1.73 6.73 0.07
C ALA A 172 2.04 5.29 -0.35
N GLN A 173 2.61 5.18 -1.54
CA GLN A 173 3.31 4.01 -2.05
C GLN A 173 4.68 4.50 -2.52
N TYR A 174 5.74 3.83 -2.11
CA TYR A 174 7.09 4.24 -2.49
C TYR A 174 7.65 3.26 -3.50
N ALA A 175 8.20 3.82 -4.57
CA ALA A 175 8.79 3.10 -5.67
C ALA A 175 9.92 3.95 -6.24
N GLU A 176 11.15 3.62 -5.84
CA GLU A 176 12.37 4.39 -6.13
C GLU A 176 12.55 4.67 -7.63
N ARG A 177 12.27 3.69 -8.49
CA ARG A 177 12.34 3.83 -9.96
C ARG A 177 11.44 4.96 -10.51
N TYR A 178 10.36 5.27 -9.82
CA TYR A 178 9.40 6.29 -10.22
C TYR A 178 9.59 7.61 -9.45
N GLY A 179 10.74 7.80 -8.80
CA GLY A 179 11.09 9.04 -8.12
C GLY A 179 10.38 9.28 -6.78
N MET A 180 9.58 8.31 -6.29
CA MET A 180 9.05 8.34 -4.92
C MET A 180 9.87 7.39 -4.06
N SER A 181 11.05 7.83 -3.65
CA SER A 181 11.88 7.11 -2.69
C SER A 181 11.27 7.18 -1.29
N ASP A 182 11.28 6.07 -0.57
CA ASP A 182 10.85 6.04 0.83
C ASP A 182 11.94 6.66 1.71
N PRO A 183 11.69 7.80 2.39
CA PRO A 183 12.67 8.38 3.30
C PRO A 183 13.08 7.42 4.42
N LEU A 184 12.18 6.53 4.85
CA LEU A 184 12.44 5.57 5.95
C LEU A 184 13.32 4.40 5.53
N ILE A 185 13.39 4.08 4.24
CA ILE A 185 14.27 3.04 3.72
C ILE A 185 15.69 3.60 3.54
N LEU A 186 15.80 4.83 3.04
CA LEU A 186 17.08 5.51 2.81
C LEU A 186 17.88 5.66 4.12
N GLU A 187 17.24 6.08 5.22
CA GLU A 187 17.88 6.23 6.53
C GLU A 187 18.45 4.91 7.09
N LYS A 188 17.75 3.78 6.93
CA LYS A 188 18.23 2.47 7.39
C LYS A 188 19.40 1.93 6.55
N SER A 189 19.46 2.25 5.26
CA SER A 189 20.61 1.90 4.42
C SER A 189 21.87 2.70 4.77
N THR A 190 21.74 3.95 5.20
CA THR A 190 22.89 4.77 5.61
C THR A 190 23.50 4.30 6.94
N LEU A 191 22.67 3.83 7.88
CA LEU A 191 23.12 3.30 9.17
C LEU A 191 23.84 1.95 9.08
N ALA A 192 23.59 1.16 8.03
CA ALA A 192 24.23 -0.16 7.84
C ALA A 192 25.64 -0.11 7.23
N VAL A 193 26.13 1.10 6.89
CA VAL A 193 27.45 1.33 6.25
C VAL A 193 28.45 2.00 7.21
N GLN A 194 28.08 2.17 8.49
CA GLN A 194 28.97 2.71 9.55
C GLN A 194 29.48 1.63 10.50
#